data_AF-A0A7G2IUF0-F1
#
_entry.id   AF-A0A7G2IUF0-F1
#
_cell.length_a   1.000
_cell.length_b   1.000
_cell.length_c   1.000
_cell.angle_alpha   90.00
_cell.angle_beta   90.00
_cell.angle_gamma   90.00
#
_symmetry.space_group_name_H-M   'P 1'
#
loop_
_entity.id
_entity.type
_entity.pdbx_description
1 polymer ?
#
loop_
_entity_poly.entity_id
_entity_poly.type
_entity_poly.pdbx_seq_one_letter_code
_entity_poly.pdbx_strand_id
1 'polypeptide(L)'
;MRDDSGIVQLWLISPQGGAPRQLTQCTTNIQSALNWHPSGKWLGFVLENRIACCDVQTGKIDFLTERHGNPPSADAIVFSPDGRQVAWMEDVEGFRQLWVTETER
;
A
#
# COMPACT_ATOMS: atom_id res chain seq x y z
N MET A 1 2.94 -11.59 -4.19
CA MET A 1 2.77 -12.92 -4.84
C MET A 1 1.30 -13.30 -4.75
N ARG A 2 0.81 -14.20 -5.62
CA ARG A 2 -0.56 -14.73 -5.47
C ARG A 2 -0.58 -15.76 -4.34
N ASP A 3 -1.62 -15.74 -3.52
CA ASP A 3 -1.92 -16.81 -2.55
C ASP A 3 -2.65 -17.99 -3.21
N ASP A 4 -3.05 -18.98 -2.41
CA ASP A 4 -3.75 -20.19 -2.88
C ASP A 4 -5.12 -19.90 -3.50
N SER A 5 -5.72 -18.74 -3.19
CA SER A 5 -6.96 -18.27 -3.81
C SER A 5 -6.71 -17.45 -5.09
N GLY A 6 -5.45 -17.32 -5.51
CA GLY A 6 -5.05 -16.56 -6.68
C GLY A 6 -5.02 -15.04 -6.46
N ILE A 7 -5.16 -14.56 -5.22
CA ILE A 7 -5.20 -13.12 -4.90
C ILE A 7 -3.79 -12.60 -4.69
N VAL A 8 -3.46 -11.44 -5.30
CA VAL A 8 -2.18 -10.77 -5.09
C VAL A 8 -2.10 -10.21 -3.67
N GLN A 9 -1.18 -10.75 -2.89
CA GLN A 9 -0.89 -10.37 -1.50
C GLN A 9 0.53 -9.80 -1.34
N LEU A 10 0.79 -9.14 -0.22
CA LEU A 10 2.13 -8.83 0.26
C LEU A 10 2.72 -10.00 1.03
N TRP A 11 4.01 -10.19 0.83
CA TRP A 11 4.82 -11.21 1.47
C TRP A 11 6.12 -10.58 1.95
N LEU A 12 6.62 -11.06 3.07
CA LEU A 12 7.90 -10.65 3.64
C LEU A 12 8.89 -11.81 3.55
N ILE A 13 10.14 -11.49 3.29
CA ILE A 13 11.26 -12.44 3.37
C ILE A 13 12.39 -11.77 4.13
N SER A 14 13.12 -12.54 4.93
CA SER A 14 14.31 -12.01 5.60
C SER A 14 15.36 -11.64 4.55
N PRO A 15 16.11 -10.53 4.75
CA PRO A 15 17.26 -10.20 3.91
C PRO A 15 18.35 -11.27 3.93
N GLN A 16 18.40 -12.10 4.97
CA GLN A 16 19.30 -13.26 5.05
C GLN A 16 18.78 -14.48 4.26
N GLY A 17 17.63 -14.36 3.61
CA GLY A 17 16.95 -15.44 2.90
C GLY A 17 15.98 -16.24 3.78
N GLY A 18 15.53 -17.39 3.29
CA GLY A 18 14.56 -18.25 3.96
C GLY A 18 13.19 -18.26 3.27
N ALA A 19 12.20 -18.88 3.92
CA ALA A 19 10.85 -18.98 3.38
C ALA A 19 10.11 -17.63 3.50
N PRO A 20 9.42 -17.17 2.43
CA PRO A 20 8.53 -16.02 2.53
C PRO A 20 7.38 -16.27 3.51
N ARG A 21 7.01 -15.24 4.27
CA ARG A 21 5.82 -15.21 5.12
C ARG A 21 4.77 -14.33 4.47
N GLN A 22 3.55 -14.84 4.32
CA GLN A 22 2.41 -14.02 3.88
C GLN A 22 2.12 -12.96 4.93
N LEU A 23 2.05 -11.70 4.49
CA LEU A 23 1.75 -10.57 5.38
C LEU A 23 0.27 -10.22 5.34
N THR A 24 -0.32 -10.13 4.14
CA THR A 24 -1.72 -9.74 3.96
C THR A 24 -2.59 -10.92 3.54
N GLN A 25 -3.86 -10.89 3.95
CA GLN A 25 -4.88 -11.86 3.59
C GLN A 25 -6.12 -11.11 3.05
N CYS A 26 -5.93 -10.34 1.98
CA CYS A 26 -6.97 -9.54 1.34
C CYS A 26 -7.93 -10.41 0.51
N THR A 27 -9.17 -9.99 0.35
CA THR A 27 -10.15 -10.62 -0.55
C THR A 27 -10.03 -10.15 -2.01
N THR A 28 -9.36 -9.02 -2.23
CA THR A 28 -9.08 -8.46 -3.58
C THR A 28 -7.57 -8.28 -3.78
N ASN A 29 -7.14 -8.24 -5.04
CA ASN A 29 -5.75 -8.00 -5.38
C ASN A 29 -5.26 -6.66 -4.83
N ILE A 30 -4.02 -6.61 -4.35
CA ILE A 30 -3.28 -5.37 -4.22
C ILE A 30 -3.02 -4.79 -5.61
N GLN A 31 -3.24 -3.49 -5.75
CA GLN A 31 -3.42 -2.83 -7.05
C GLN A 31 -2.24 -1.98 -7.48
N SER A 32 -1.21 -1.83 -6.63
CA SER A 32 -0.04 -1.00 -6.90
C SER A 32 1.26 -1.63 -6.45
N ALA A 33 2.37 -1.01 -6.84
CA ALA A 33 3.62 -1.14 -6.10
C ALA A 33 3.46 -0.63 -4.65
N LEU A 34 4.33 -1.11 -3.75
CA LEU A 34 4.33 -0.79 -2.32
C LEU A 34 5.49 0.11 -1.96
N ASN A 35 5.41 0.77 -0.81
CA ASN A 35 6.52 1.52 -0.22
C ASN A 35 6.56 1.37 1.30
N TRP A 36 7.77 1.46 1.87
CA TRP A 36 7.99 1.38 3.31
C TRP A 36 7.87 2.75 3.95
N HIS A 37 7.10 2.81 5.05
CA HIS A 37 7.14 3.96 5.93
C HIS A 37 8.54 4.08 6.57
N PRO A 38 9.10 5.28 6.78
CA PRO A 38 10.45 5.48 7.33
C PRO A 38 10.71 4.79 8.68
N SER A 39 9.66 4.59 9.48
CA SER A 39 9.76 3.85 10.76
C SER A 39 10.00 2.34 10.61
N GLY A 40 9.85 1.78 9.41
CA GLY A 40 9.95 0.35 9.13
C GLY A 40 8.82 -0.49 9.72
N LYS A 41 7.77 0.12 10.30
CA LYS A 41 6.63 -0.59 10.89
C LYS A 41 5.46 -0.77 9.93
N TRP A 42 5.44 -0.01 8.83
CA TRP A 42 4.28 0.07 7.95
C TRP A 42 4.66 -0.02 6.48
N LEU A 43 3.75 -0.61 5.69
CA LEU A 43 3.79 -0.68 4.24
C LEU A 43 2.57 0.01 3.65
N GLY A 44 2.78 0.94 2.73
CA GLY A 44 1.71 1.61 2.01
C GLY A 44 1.54 1.05 0.59
N PHE A 45 0.30 0.93 0.14
CA PHE A 45 -0.08 0.42 -1.19
C PHE A 45 -1.55 0.77 -1.51
N VAL A 46 -1.99 0.48 -2.73
CA VAL A 46 -3.37 0.65 -3.16
C VAL A 46 -4.14 -0.66 -2.99
N LEU A 47 -5.27 -0.60 -2.29
CA LEU A 47 -6.19 -1.70 -2.09
C LEU A 47 -7.63 -1.18 -2.16
N GLU A 48 -8.50 -1.90 -2.88
CA GLU A 48 -9.89 -1.51 -3.11
C GLU A 48 -10.07 -0.04 -3.55
N ASN A 49 -9.19 0.43 -4.45
CA ASN A 49 -9.10 1.78 -4.97
C ASN A 49 -8.88 2.86 -3.89
N ARG A 50 -8.18 2.50 -2.81
CA ARG A 50 -7.85 3.40 -1.70
C ARG A 50 -6.39 3.25 -1.31
N ILE A 51 -5.84 4.31 -0.74
CA ILE A 51 -4.54 4.27 -0.08
C ILE A 51 -4.70 3.50 1.23
N ALA A 52 -3.97 2.40 1.34
CA ALA A 52 -3.98 1.49 2.48
C ALA A 52 -2.59 1.42 3.11
N CYS A 53 -2.57 1.16 4.41
CA CYS A 53 -1.36 1.04 5.20
C CYS A 53 -1.44 -0.22 6.07
N CYS A 54 -0.46 -1.11 5.92
CA CYS A 54 -0.40 -2.40 6.60
C CYS A 54 0.71 -2.42 7.66
N ASP A 55 0.38 -2.85 8.87
CA ASP A 55 1.34 -3.16 9.91
C ASP A 55 2.15 -4.40 9.52
N VAL A 56 3.48 -4.32 9.54
CA VAL A 56 4.34 -5.41 9.03
C VAL A 56 4.47 -6.60 9.99
N GLN A 57 4.13 -6.41 11.26
CA GLN A 57 4.17 -7.47 12.26
C GLN A 57 2.86 -8.27 12.23
N THR A 58 1.73 -7.56 12.24
CA THR A 58 0.40 -8.16 12.43
C THR A 58 -0.35 -8.41 11.12
N GLY A 59 0.01 -7.73 10.03
CA GLY A 59 -0.75 -7.77 8.78
C GLY A 59 -2.06 -6.96 8.83
N LYS A 60 -2.33 -6.22 9.91
CA LYS A 60 -3.51 -5.36 10.02
C LYS A 60 -3.43 -4.23 9.00
N ILE A 61 -4.52 -4.00 8.28
CA ILE A 61 -4.65 -2.95 7.26
C ILE A 61 -5.59 -1.86 7.76
N ASP A 62 -5.15 -0.61 7.70
CA ASP A 62 -5.98 0.59 7.87
C ASP A 62 -6.02 1.36 6.53
N PHE A 63 -7.14 2.01 6.23
CA PHE A 63 -7.28 2.87 5.04
C PHE A 63 -7.03 4.33 5.41
N LEU A 64 -6.17 5.01 4.64
CA LEU A 64 -5.83 6.42 4.83
C LEU A 64 -6.73 7.37 4.01
N THR A 65 -7.57 6.81 3.15
CA THR A 65 -8.45 7.56 2.25
C THR A 65 -9.82 6.91 2.19
N GLU A 66 -10.84 7.73 1.97
CA GLU A 66 -12.19 7.26 1.66
C GLU A 66 -12.31 6.82 0.20
N ARG A 67 -13.38 6.08 -0.10
CA ARG A 67 -13.70 5.76 -1.50
C ARG A 67 -14.10 7.04 -2.23
N HIS A 68 -13.48 7.28 -3.37
CA HIS A 68 -13.83 8.39 -4.24
C HIS A 68 -13.76 7.95 -5.71
N GLY A 69 -14.14 8.84 -6.62
CA GLY A 69 -14.44 8.49 -8.01
C GLY A 69 -13.22 8.04 -8.85
N ASN A 70 -12.03 8.54 -8.54
CA ASN A 70 -10.82 8.24 -9.30
C ASN A 70 -9.96 7.22 -8.55
N PRO A 71 -9.60 6.08 -9.15
CA PRO A 71 -8.71 5.14 -8.50
C PRO A 71 -7.27 5.69 -8.49
N PRO A 72 -6.51 5.50 -7.41
CA PRO A 72 -5.07 5.73 -7.41
C PRO A 72 -4.38 4.93 -8.52
N SER A 73 -3.32 5.52 -9.10
CA SER A 73 -2.43 4.85 -10.06
C SER A 73 -1.85 3.56 -9.46
N ALA A 74 -1.55 2.60 -10.32
CA ALA A 74 -0.82 1.38 -9.95
C ALA A 74 0.67 1.65 -9.62
N ASP A 75 1.16 2.87 -9.82
CA ASP A 75 2.48 3.31 -9.39
C ASP A 75 2.61 3.28 -7.85
N ALA A 76 3.86 3.31 -7.36
CA ALA A 76 4.09 3.31 -5.92
C ALA A 76 3.58 4.61 -5.27
N ILE A 77 2.92 4.46 -4.14
CA ILE A 77 2.75 5.54 -3.16
C ILE A 77 4.10 5.84 -2.53
N VAL A 78 4.34 7.06 -2.06
CA VAL A 78 5.59 7.43 -1.39
C VAL A 78 5.32 8.13 -0.07
N PHE A 79 5.96 7.66 1.00
CA PHE A 79 5.91 8.34 2.29
C PHE A 79 6.85 9.54 2.31
N SER A 80 6.45 10.60 3.00
CA SER A 80 7.36 11.70 3.32
C SER A 80 8.52 11.20 4.19
N PRO A 81 9.70 11.85 4.17
CA PRO A 81 10.85 11.42 4.97
C PRO A 81 10.59 11.37 6.49
N ASP A 82 9.69 12.22 6.97
CA ASP A 82 9.24 12.24 8.37
C ASP A 82 8.08 11.26 8.67
N GLY A 83 7.55 10.59 7.63
CA GLY A 83 6.50 9.59 7.73
C GLY A 83 5.08 10.14 7.89
N ARG A 84 4.92 11.46 8.08
CA ARG A 84 3.62 12.08 8.42
C ARG A 84 2.64 12.15 7.26
N GLN A 85 3.15 12.07 6.04
CA GLN A 85 2.36 12.19 4.82
C GLN A 85 2.65 11.05 3.87
N VAL A 86 1.68 10.78 3.00
CA VAL A 86 1.84 9.89 1.85
C VAL A 86 1.36 10.61 0.60
N ALA A 87 2.12 10.48 -0.48
CA ALA A 87 1.77 10.99 -1.79
C ALA A 87 1.49 9.86 -2.78
N TRP A 88 0.54 10.10 -3.68
CA TRP A 88 0.19 9.19 -4.77
C TRP A 88 -0.31 9.98 -5.98
N MET A 89 -0.53 9.28 -7.09
CA MET A 89 -1.03 9.89 -8.32
C MET A 89 -2.40 9.34 -8.68
N GLU A 90 -3.25 10.20 -9.25
CA GLU A 90 -4.54 9.84 -9.85
C GLU A 90 -4.66 10.48 -11.22
N ASP A 91 -5.33 9.81 -12.15
CA ASP A 91 -5.67 10.39 -13.45
C ASP A 91 -7.06 11.04 -13.36
N VAL A 92 -7.12 12.37 -13.43
CA VAL A 92 -8.34 13.18 -13.32
C VAL A 92 -8.52 13.95 -14.61
N GLU A 93 -9.66 13.74 -15.29
CA GLU A 93 -10.00 14.38 -16.57
C GLU A 93 -8.89 14.25 -17.64
N GLY A 94 -8.18 13.11 -17.65
CA GLY A 94 -7.10 12.82 -18.60
C GLY A 94 -5.72 13.35 -18.21
N PHE A 95 -5.58 13.96 -17.03
CA PHE A 95 -4.31 14.46 -16.51
C PHE A 95 -3.89 13.73 -15.24
N ARG A 96 -2.60 13.41 -15.14
CA ARG A 96 -2.03 12.84 -13.92
C ARG A 96 -1.79 13.92 -12.89
N GLN A 97 -2.42 13.78 -11.72
CA GLN A 97 -2.34 14.72 -10.61
C GLN A 97 -1.68 14.07 -9.40
N LEU A 98 -0.96 14.88 -8.62
CA LEU A 98 -0.33 14.46 -7.37
C LEU A 98 -1.25 14.82 -6.20
N TRP A 99 -1.48 13.85 -5.32
CA TRP A 99 -2.31 13.98 -4.13
C TRP A 99 -1.50 13.62 -2.89
N VAL A 100 -1.92 14.15 -1.74
CA VAL A 100 -1.29 13.92 -0.44
C VAL A 100 -2.35 13.80 0.65
N THR A 101 -2.10 12.94 1.63
CA THR A 101 -2.87 12.85 2.88
C THR A 101 -1.94 12.58 4.06
N GLU A 102 -2.44 12.82 5.27
CA GLU A 102 -1.75 12.46 6.51
C GLU A 102 -1.81 10.94 6.74
N THR A 103 -0.77 10.40 7.37
CA THR A 103 -0.69 8.97 7.69
C THR A 103 -1.24 8.63 9.07
N GLU A 104 -1.34 9.64 9.95
CA GLU A 104 -1.62 9.48 11.39
C GLU A 104 -0.60 8.54 12.10
N ARG A 105 0.65 8.47 11.61
CA ARG A 105 1.69 7.55 12.10
C ARG A 105 2.98 8.22 12.56
#